data_AF-A0A971R826-F1
#
_entry.id   AF-A0A971R826-F1
#
_cell.length_a   1.000
_cell.length_b   1.000
_cell.length_c   1.000
_cell.angle_alpha   90.00
_cell.angle_beta   90.00
_cell.angle_gamma   90.00
#
_symmetry.space_group_name_H-M   'P 1'
#
loop_
_entity.id
_entity.type
_entity.pdbx_description
1 polymer ?
#
loop_
_entity_poly.entity_id
_entity_poly.type
_entity_poly.pdbx_seq_one_letter_code
_entity_poly.pdbx_strand_id
1 'polypeptide(L)'
;MNEQELQILELLSQGKLTVEEANELLASLKREGAADLAEVTPDAPLETRRLTTEATAPSEQSPLSRPRETTRLGTASAAEPEEPSEGAEPFGLDDEQAARHEQAAEDWGREAASTAESAARWGERLGERVAQAIERLMDGPDGLATRLDRAFAKWEEVEPAVQDTVRSAMGSAQAAAEAAAQAATEAVRDAFEGLDVGEAQRVQGKRLAGIDLSGRDLREMDLRGADLSRANLSECDLRGVNLKGANLNRARLRGANLEGAMLKHANLMGADLTAARLRDAEVTHANLHGARLQGVVLDGLDLSHVNLHGANLSGASLKGVPMDHANLHGAAMQQADLREAELSHANMAGVDLTGAKVGGASLEWANLMGAALAELDLSGLNLDHANLAGANLQGARLDEANLDHANLLGAQLSGASLRGANCEHANLMGAILKQADCHEADFGKANLVGADLSGANVSGANFEKASRLGANIPPTG
;
A
#
# COMPACT_ATOMS: atom_id res chain seq x y z
N MET A 1 19.40 4.36 0.98
CA MET A 1 19.41 5.31 2.10
C MET A 1 20.85 5.32 2.55
N ASN A 2 21.56 6.42 2.41
CA ASN A 2 22.58 6.70 3.41
C ASN A 2 21.85 7.09 4.71
N GLU A 3 22.53 7.06 5.85
CA GLU A 3 21.88 7.37 7.12
C GLU A 3 21.41 8.84 7.20
N GLN A 4 22.09 9.72 6.46
CA GLN A 4 21.74 11.13 6.30
C GLN A 4 20.37 11.34 5.62
N GLU A 5 20.04 10.58 4.55
CA GLU A 5 18.67 10.53 3.99
C GLU A 5 17.65 10.10 5.05
N LEU A 6 17.99 9.12 5.91
CA LEU A 6 17.09 8.62 6.95
C LEU A 6 16.85 9.69 8.01
N GLN A 7 17.91 10.32 8.48
CA GLN A 7 17.85 11.43 9.43
C GLN A 7 17.16 12.67 8.84
N ILE A 8 17.33 12.99 7.55
CA ILE A 8 16.55 14.07 6.91
C ILE A 8 15.04 13.75 6.94
N LEU A 9 14.66 12.51 6.64
CA LEU A 9 13.25 12.08 6.69
C LEU A 9 12.71 11.97 8.13
N GLU A 10 13.55 11.63 9.11
CA GLU A 10 13.17 11.60 10.53
C GLU A 10 13.11 13.01 11.14
N LEU A 11 14.02 13.90 10.76
CA LEU A 11 13.95 15.32 11.12
C LEU A 11 12.72 15.99 10.46
N LEU A 12 12.38 15.61 9.23
CA LEU A 12 11.14 16.02 8.57
C LEU A 12 9.90 15.46 9.30
N SER A 13 9.87 14.18 9.67
CA SER A 13 8.74 13.59 10.41
C SER A 13 8.58 14.20 11.82
N GLN A 14 9.69 14.52 12.48
CA GLN A 14 9.73 15.28 13.74
C GLN A 14 9.46 16.79 13.58
N GLY A 15 9.42 17.32 12.35
CA GLY A 15 9.13 18.74 12.06
C GLY A 15 10.27 19.71 12.35
N LYS A 16 11.51 19.21 12.33
CA LYS A 16 12.77 19.95 12.50
C LYS A 16 13.36 20.45 11.17
N LEU A 17 12.75 20.07 10.04
CA LEU A 17 13.04 20.55 8.69
C LEU A 17 11.72 20.86 7.97
N THR A 18 11.72 21.88 7.12
CA THR A 18 10.72 22.05 6.05
C THR A 18 11.06 21.14 4.85
N VAL A 19 10.12 20.98 3.90
CA VAL A 19 10.38 20.23 2.66
C VAL A 19 11.39 20.93 1.77
N GLU A 20 11.43 22.26 1.77
CA GLU A 20 12.38 23.02 0.96
C GLU A 20 13.80 22.86 1.53
N GLU A 21 13.99 22.93 2.85
CA GLU A 21 15.26 22.59 3.50
C GLU A 21 15.64 21.11 3.34
N ALA A 22 14.67 20.18 3.47
CA ALA A 22 14.93 18.75 3.26
C ALA A 22 15.34 18.47 1.81
N ASN A 23 14.69 19.08 0.82
CA ASN A 23 15.04 18.96 -0.60
C ASN A 23 16.37 19.67 -0.92
N GLU A 24 16.70 20.79 -0.29
CA GLU A 24 18.01 21.43 -0.42
C GLU A 24 19.13 20.58 0.20
N LEU A 25 18.93 19.96 1.37
CA LEU A 25 19.88 19.02 1.98
C LEU A 25 20.04 17.76 1.11
N LEU A 26 18.94 17.23 0.60
CA LEU A 26 18.94 16.16 -0.42
C LEU A 26 19.49 16.64 -1.78
N ALA A 27 19.84 17.91 -1.95
CA ALA A 27 20.44 18.48 -3.17
C ALA A 27 21.86 19.05 -2.97
N SER A 28 22.30 19.30 -1.74
CA SER A 28 23.73 19.48 -1.40
C SER A 28 24.43 18.12 -1.41
N LEU A 29 23.82 17.10 -0.80
CA LEU A 29 24.25 15.69 -0.89
C LEU A 29 24.38 15.19 -2.35
N LYS A 30 23.65 15.78 -3.30
CA LYS A 30 23.79 15.49 -4.75
C LYS A 30 24.87 16.32 -5.46
N ARG A 31 25.27 17.46 -4.90
CA ARG A 31 26.25 18.40 -5.50
C ARG A 31 27.69 18.08 -5.10
N GLU A 32 27.90 17.51 -3.91
CA GLU A 32 29.25 17.24 -3.40
C GLU A 32 29.88 15.94 -3.96
N GLY A 33 29.08 15.04 -4.54
CA GLY A 33 29.54 13.77 -5.13
C GLY A 33 29.92 13.81 -6.62
N ALA A 34 30.51 14.90 -7.13
CA ALA A 34 30.62 15.15 -8.58
C ALA A 34 32.01 15.60 -9.10
N ALA A 35 33.09 15.40 -8.34
CA ALA A 35 34.49 15.58 -8.76
C ALA A 35 35.40 14.69 -7.88
N ASP A 36 36.52 14.11 -8.30
CA ASP A 36 37.20 13.94 -9.62
C ASP A 36 38.13 12.70 -9.44
N LEU A 37 38.78 11.99 -10.39
CA LEU A 37 39.21 12.11 -11.80
C LEU A 37 39.25 10.64 -12.36
N ALA A 38 39.33 10.28 -13.64
CA ALA A 38 39.47 10.96 -14.94
C ALA A 38 38.66 10.11 -16.00
N GLU A 39 38.97 9.86 -17.29
CA GLU A 39 40.10 10.15 -18.20
C GLU A 39 39.63 10.02 -19.69
N VAL A 40 40.53 9.64 -20.62
CA VAL A 40 40.35 9.39 -22.07
C VAL A 40 40.01 10.61 -22.95
N THR A 41 40.96 10.94 -23.82
CA THR A 41 40.77 11.66 -25.09
C THR A 41 41.53 10.89 -26.19
N PRO A 42 41.15 10.99 -27.49
CA PRO A 42 41.59 12.13 -28.30
C PRO A 42 40.59 12.57 -29.41
N ASP A 43 41.08 13.42 -30.34
CA ASP A 43 40.54 13.76 -31.67
C ASP A 43 39.62 15.00 -31.88
N ALA A 44 40.23 16.17 -31.61
CA ALA A 44 40.39 17.25 -32.61
C ALA A 44 39.13 18.10 -33.02
N PRO A 45 39.25 19.13 -33.91
CA PRO A 45 39.32 20.51 -33.37
C PRO A 45 38.42 21.53 -34.10
N LEU A 46 38.43 22.81 -33.67
CA LEU A 46 38.62 23.98 -34.57
C LEU A 46 38.78 25.35 -33.84
N GLU A 47 39.66 26.17 -34.42
CA GLU A 47 39.71 27.64 -34.48
C GLU A 47 39.56 28.56 -33.23
N THR A 48 40.74 28.93 -32.70
CA THR A 48 41.23 30.32 -32.57
C THR A 48 40.40 31.41 -31.85
N ARG A 49 40.98 31.92 -30.76
CA ARG A 49 41.42 33.33 -30.70
C ARG A 49 42.71 33.47 -29.89
N ARG A 50 43.72 34.12 -30.45
CA ARG A 50 44.97 34.49 -29.77
C ARG A 50 44.79 35.84 -29.06
N LEU A 51 45.49 36.06 -27.94
CA LEU A 51 46.63 37.01 -27.82
C LEU A 51 46.96 37.34 -26.35
N THR A 52 48.18 36.98 -25.91
CA THR A 52 49.14 37.74 -25.05
C THR A 52 48.69 38.31 -23.68
N THR A 53 49.52 38.43 -22.64
CA THR A 53 51.00 38.44 -22.46
C THR A 53 51.43 37.45 -21.35
N GLU A 54 52.63 36.84 -21.33
CA GLU A 54 53.93 37.37 -20.83
C GLU A 54 53.81 38.14 -19.49
N ALA A 55 54.63 37.92 -18.44
CA ALA A 55 55.71 36.96 -18.16
C ALA A 55 55.81 36.76 -16.60
N THR A 56 56.80 36.17 -15.89
CA THR A 56 58.24 35.81 -16.15
C THR A 56 58.71 34.73 -15.13
N ALA A 57 59.97 34.26 -15.23
CA ALA A 57 60.73 33.47 -14.25
C ALA A 57 62.15 34.11 -14.06
N PRO A 58 63.18 33.56 -13.34
CA PRO A 58 63.29 32.29 -12.61
C PRO A 58 64.09 32.41 -11.25
N SER A 59 64.88 31.37 -10.93
CA SER A 59 66.10 31.28 -10.08
C SER A 59 66.02 31.01 -8.56
N GLU A 60 66.32 29.75 -8.22
CA GLU A 60 67.38 29.28 -7.29
C GLU A 60 67.71 30.06 -6.00
N GLN A 61 67.66 29.38 -4.85
CA GLN A 61 68.87 29.03 -4.06
C GLN A 61 68.59 28.10 -2.86
N SER A 62 69.62 27.36 -2.44
CA SER A 62 69.75 26.70 -1.13
C SER A 62 71.12 27.11 -0.57
N PRO A 63 71.31 27.24 0.76
CA PRO A 63 71.83 26.07 1.49
C PRO A 63 71.51 25.97 3.01
N LEU A 64 71.74 24.77 3.55
CA LEU A 64 72.27 24.41 4.88
C LEU A 64 72.21 25.43 6.06
N SER A 65 71.61 24.98 7.19
CA SER A 65 72.14 25.28 8.55
C SER A 65 71.60 24.35 9.65
N ARG A 66 72.50 23.80 10.48
CA ARG A 66 72.30 23.37 11.89
C ARG A 66 73.30 24.17 12.72
N PRO A 67 73.01 24.55 13.98
CA PRO A 67 73.67 23.83 15.10
C PRO A 67 72.95 23.84 16.48
N ARG A 68 73.36 22.89 17.34
CA ARG A 68 73.53 22.97 18.82
C ARG A 68 72.32 23.31 19.74
N GLU A 69 71.94 22.45 20.70
CA GLU A 69 72.62 21.99 21.95
C GLU A 69 72.53 22.97 23.14
N THR A 70 71.76 22.62 24.18
CA THR A 70 72.11 22.81 25.61
C THR A 70 71.40 21.76 26.50
N THR A 71 72.07 21.34 27.59
CA THR A 71 71.57 20.46 28.67
C THR A 71 70.76 21.27 29.72
N ARG A 72 70.11 20.77 30.79
CA ARG A 72 70.22 19.59 31.70
C ARG A 72 68.85 19.43 32.45
N LEU A 73 68.56 18.71 33.55
CA LEU A 73 69.29 17.94 34.58
C LEU A 73 68.34 16.96 35.36
N GLY A 74 68.64 15.66 35.44
CA GLY A 74 68.23 14.76 36.56
C GLY A 74 66.79 14.23 36.59
N THR A 75 66.46 13.11 37.26
CA THR A 75 67.24 12.08 38.00
C THR A 75 66.26 10.94 38.40
N ALA A 76 66.62 9.68 38.68
CA ALA A 76 67.78 8.81 38.39
C ALA A 76 67.52 7.40 39.01
N SER A 77 68.31 6.36 38.66
CA SER A 77 68.34 5.00 39.27
C SER A 77 67.13 4.10 38.95
N ALA A 78 67.23 2.81 38.59
CA ALA A 78 68.29 1.91 38.07
C ALA A 78 67.56 0.67 37.45
N ALA A 79 68.17 -0.38 36.86
CA ALA A 79 69.57 -0.82 36.75
C ALA A 79 69.83 -1.62 35.44
N GLU A 80 70.91 -2.40 35.41
CA GLU A 80 71.43 -3.32 34.36
C GLU A 80 71.98 -4.59 35.04
N PRO A 81 72.54 -5.62 34.34
CA PRO A 81 72.59 -5.92 32.89
C PRO A 81 71.78 -7.23 32.60
N GLU A 82 72.03 -8.22 31.71
CA GLU A 82 73.12 -8.66 30.78
C GLU A 82 72.53 -9.37 29.53
N GLU A 83 73.29 -9.45 28.42
CA GLU A 83 73.16 -10.46 27.35
C GLU A 83 74.29 -11.51 27.48
N PRO A 84 74.31 -12.64 26.71
CA PRO A 84 75.10 -12.61 25.46
C PRO A 84 74.75 -13.60 24.31
N SER A 85 74.95 -13.12 23.07
CA SER A 85 75.60 -13.75 21.90
C SER A 85 75.18 -15.12 21.29
N GLU A 86 74.90 -15.06 19.98
CA GLU A 86 75.39 -15.93 18.87
C GLU A 86 75.01 -17.43 18.74
N GLY A 87 74.47 -17.79 17.56
CA GLY A 87 74.29 -19.18 17.06
C GLY A 87 73.15 -19.28 16.02
N ALA A 88 73.30 -20.08 14.94
CA ALA A 88 72.36 -20.07 13.80
C ALA A 88 71.82 -21.47 13.39
N GLU A 89 70.50 -21.53 13.14
CA GLU A 89 69.70 -22.30 12.14
C GLU A 89 70.02 -23.78 11.75
N PRO A 90 69.05 -24.56 11.17
CA PRO A 90 67.57 -24.50 11.21
C PRO A 90 66.89 -25.91 11.38
N PHE A 91 65.59 -26.03 11.03
CA PHE A 91 64.68 -27.23 11.07
C PHE A 91 64.22 -27.68 12.48
N GLY A 92 63.00 -28.18 12.72
CA GLY A 92 61.80 -28.42 11.89
C GLY A 92 60.65 -29.05 12.73
N LEU A 93 59.58 -29.58 12.10
CA LEU A 93 58.34 -30.18 12.70
C LEU A 93 57.30 -29.14 13.20
N ASP A 94 55.97 -29.29 13.04
CA ASP A 94 55.14 -30.24 12.26
C ASP A 94 53.80 -29.59 11.85
N ASP A 95 53.40 -29.67 10.56
CA ASP A 95 52.16 -29.06 10.04
C ASP A 95 50.86 -29.76 10.50
N GLU A 96 50.94 -30.98 11.04
CA GLU A 96 49.75 -31.81 11.34
C GLU A 96 48.93 -31.31 12.53
N GLN A 97 49.47 -30.40 13.35
CA GLN A 97 48.73 -29.79 14.47
C GLN A 97 47.89 -28.59 14.04
N ALA A 98 48.37 -27.78 13.08
CA ALA A 98 47.65 -26.61 12.59
C ALA A 98 46.29 -26.99 11.95
N ALA A 99 46.31 -27.95 11.03
CA ALA A 99 45.12 -28.41 10.31
C ALA A 99 44.01 -28.93 11.24
N ARG A 100 44.36 -29.57 12.37
CA ARG A 100 43.38 -30.10 13.33
C ARG A 100 42.70 -29.00 14.16
N HIS A 101 43.35 -27.86 14.37
CA HIS A 101 42.73 -26.70 15.02
C HIS A 101 41.82 -25.91 14.07
N GLU A 102 42.21 -25.78 12.80
CA GLU A 102 41.42 -25.09 11.78
C GLU A 102 40.10 -25.83 11.46
N GLN A 103 40.18 -27.16 11.25
CA GLN A 103 39.00 -27.97 10.93
C GLN A 103 37.99 -28.04 12.10
N ALA A 104 38.47 -28.04 13.34
CA ALA A 104 37.61 -27.96 14.53
C ALA A 104 36.93 -26.58 14.68
N ALA A 105 37.56 -25.50 14.21
CA ALA A 105 36.96 -24.17 14.22
C ALA A 105 35.86 -24.02 13.16
N GLU A 106 36.05 -24.57 11.95
CA GLU A 106 35.00 -24.56 10.92
C GLU A 106 33.74 -25.31 11.35
N ASP A 107 33.87 -26.50 11.92
CA ASP A 107 32.71 -27.32 12.31
C ASP A 107 31.96 -26.71 13.50
N TRP A 108 32.67 -26.10 14.46
CA TRP A 108 32.04 -25.30 15.51
C TRP A 108 31.31 -24.07 14.94
N GLY A 109 31.87 -23.41 13.93
CA GLY A 109 31.22 -22.32 13.20
C GLY A 109 29.95 -22.76 12.46
N ARG A 110 29.97 -23.95 11.83
CA ARG A 110 28.78 -24.53 11.16
C ARG A 110 27.67 -24.90 12.14
N GLU A 111 28.01 -25.46 13.31
CA GLU A 111 27.02 -25.79 14.35
C GLU A 111 26.46 -24.54 15.04
N ALA A 112 27.30 -23.52 15.28
CA ALA A 112 26.88 -22.21 15.78
C ALA A 112 25.92 -21.49 14.81
N ALA A 113 26.22 -21.48 13.50
CA ALA A 113 25.36 -20.89 12.48
C ALA A 113 23.99 -21.60 12.39
N SER A 114 23.98 -22.94 12.42
CA SER A 114 22.75 -23.75 12.48
C SER A 114 21.89 -23.40 13.71
N THR A 115 22.53 -23.20 14.86
CA THR A 115 21.87 -22.83 16.12
C THR A 115 21.33 -21.40 16.06
N ALA A 116 22.06 -20.46 15.44
CA ALA A 116 21.64 -19.08 15.22
C ALA A 116 20.45 -18.96 14.26
N GLU A 117 20.46 -19.67 13.12
CA GLU A 117 19.29 -19.77 12.23
C GLU A 117 18.07 -20.34 12.96
N SER A 118 18.29 -21.38 13.77
CA SER A 118 17.23 -22.04 14.54
C SER A 118 16.63 -21.09 15.59
N ALA A 119 17.46 -20.30 16.27
CA ALA A 119 17.04 -19.27 17.21
C ALA A 119 16.30 -18.10 16.52
N ALA A 120 16.79 -17.62 15.37
CA ALA A 120 16.13 -16.57 14.59
C ALA A 120 14.73 -17.04 14.12
N ARG A 121 14.64 -18.23 13.52
CA ARG A 121 13.37 -18.88 13.14
C ARG A 121 12.50 -19.25 14.35
N TRP A 122 13.01 -19.23 15.58
CA TRP A 122 12.21 -19.41 16.79
C TRP A 122 11.65 -18.06 17.26
N GLY A 123 12.48 -17.01 17.32
CA GLY A 123 12.09 -15.64 17.65
C GLY A 123 11.05 -15.06 16.68
N GLU A 124 11.21 -15.27 15.38
CA GLU A 124 10.26 -14.83 14.36
C GLU A 124 8.87 -15.48 14.55
N ARG A 125 8.83 -16.81 14.73
CA ARG A 125 7.59 -17.55 15.04
C ARG A 125 7.05 -17.25 16.45
N LEU A 126 7.88 -16.79 17.39
CA LEU A 126 7.42 -16.32 18.70
C LEU A 126 6.74 -14.94 18.56
N GLY A 127 7.36 -14.01 17.84
CA GLY A 127 6.81 -12.70 17.53
C GLY A 127 5.49 -12.79 16.76
N GLU A 128 5.41 -13.66 15.75
CA GLU A 128 4.17 -13.91 15.00
C GLU A 128 3.06 -14.51 15.88
N ARG A 129 3.39 -15.45 16.78
CA ARG A 129 2.43 -16.01 17.75
C ARG A 129 2.01 -15.00 18.81
N VAL A 130 2.90 -14.10 19.24
CA VAL A 130 2.58 -13.00 20.17
C VAL A 130 1.69 -11.97 19.48
N ALA A 131 1.97 -11.59 18.24
CA ALA A 131 1.11 -10.71 17.44
C ALA A 131 -0.29 -11.31 17.25
N GLN A 132 -0.40 -12.57 16.83
CA GLN A 132 -1.69 -13.25 16.72
C GLN A 132 -2.41 -13.44 18.07
N ALA A 133 -1.69 -13.53 19.18
CA ALA A 133 -2.29 -13.58 20.51
C ALA A 133 -2.84 -12.21 20.92
N ILE A 134 -2.10 -11.13 20.66
CA ILE A 134 -2.52 -9.74 20.92
C ILE A 134 -3.73 -9.37 20.06
N GLU A 135 -3.71 -9.68 18.76
CA GLU A 135 -4.81 -9.42 17.82
C GLU A 135 -6.09 -10.17 18.27
N ARG A 136 -5.98 -11.45 18.65
CA ARG A 136 -7.09 -12.24 19.26
C ARG A 136 -7.52 -11.80 20.67
N LEU A 137 -6.74 -10.97 21.35
CA LEU A 137 -7.09 -10.38 22.65
C LEU A 137 -7.69 -8.97 22.53
N MET A 138 -7.61 -8.35 21.36
CA MET A 138 -8.07 -6.98 21.08
C MET A 138 -9.35 -6.92 20.22
N ASP A 139 -9.49 -7.77 19.20
CA ASP A 139 -10.66 -7.78 18.29
C ASP A 139 -11.89 -8.53 18.84
N GLY A 140 -11.89 -8.91 20.12
CA GLY A 140 -13.03 -9.52 20.79
C GLY A 140 -13.96 -8.48 21.44
N PRO A 141 -15.30 -8.64 21.40
CA PRO A 141 -16.23 -7.66 21.98
C PRO A 141 -16.15 -7.52 23.52
N ASP A 142 -15.56 -8.51 24.21
CA ASP A 142 -15.15 -8.43 25.62
C ASP A 142 -13.60 -8.35 25.69
N GLY A 143 -13.06 -7.13 25.82
CA GLY A 143 -11.62 -6.89 25.86
C GLY A 143 -10.89 -7.47 27.08
N LEU A 144 -9.55 -7.50 27.03
CA LEU A 144 -8.69 -8.08 28.08
C LEU A 144 -9.02 -7.58 29.50
N ALA A 145 -9.25 -6.27 29.67
CA ALA A 145 -9.60 -5.67 30.96
C ALA A 145 -10.90 -6.26 31.54
N THR A 146 -11.97 -6.32 30.73
CA THR A 146 -13.26 -6.89 31.13
C THR A 146 -13.17 -8.38 31.49
N ARG A 147 -12.23 -9.11 30.87
CA ARG A 147 -11.92 -10.52 31.20
C ARG A 147 -11.09 -10.66 32.48
N LEU A 148 -10.20 -9.71 32.76
CA LEU A 148 -9.46 -9.63 34.02
C LEU A 148 -10.38 -9.28 35.18
N ASP A 149 -11.24 -8.26 35.06
CA ASP A 149 -12.23 -7.90 36.09
C ASP A 149 -13.16 -9.08 36.43
N ARG A 150 -13.62 -9.81 35.41
CA ARG A 150 -14.45 -11.01 35.56
C ARG A 150 -13.70 -12.20 36.18
N ALA A 151 -12.36 -12.18 36.21
CA ALA A 151 -11.53 -13.13 36.94
C ALA A 151 -11.22 -12.66 38.37
N PHE A 152 -10.93 -11.36 38.55
CA PHE A 152 -10.69 -10.75 39.86
C PHE A 152 -11.94 -10.73 40.75
N ALA A 153 -13.15 -10.75 40.17
CA ALA A 153 -14.42 -10.98 40.87
C ALA A 153 -14.54 -12.36 41.55
N LYS A 154 -13.52 -13.23 41.47
CA LYS A 154 -13.39 -14.49 42.23
C LYS A 154 -12.16 -14.53 43.15
N TRP A 155 -11.48 -13.40 43.37
CA TRP A 155 -10.13 -13.36 43.97
C TRP A 155 -10.11 -12.94 45.46
N GLU A 156 -11.25 -12.97 46.17
CA GLU A 156 -11.25 -12.78 47.64
C GLU A 156 -10.87 -14.05 48.42
N GLU A 157 -10.84 -15.23 47.79
CA GLU A 157 -10.51 -16.51 48.44
C GLU A 157 -9.03 -16.94 48.30
N VAL A 158 -8.16 -16.12 47.67
CA VAL A 158 -6.75 -16.48 47.39
C VAL A 158 -5.79 -15.83 48.40
N GLU A 159 -5.01 -16.67 49.10
CA GLU A 159 -4.13 -16.28 50.20
C GLU A 159 -3.11 -15.17 49.83
N PRO A 160 -2.93 -14.11 50.65
CA PRO A 160 -2.17 -12.91 50.28
C PRO A 160 -0.73 -13.14 49.80
N ALA A 161 -0.03 -14.13 50.38
CA ALA A 161 1.35 -14.45 50.00
C ALA A 161 1.51 -14.83 48.51
N VAL A 162 0.47 -15.45 47.92
CA VAL A 162 0.45 -15.77 46.48
C VAL A 162 0.29 -14.49 45.65
N GLN A 163 -0.55 -13.56 46.10
CA GLN A 163 -0.81 -12.30 45.40
C GLN A 163 0.45 -11.42 45.33
N ASP A 164 1.18 -11.29 46.44
CA ASP A 164 2.41 -10.50 46.51
C ASP A 164 3.56 -11.14 45.70
N THR A 165 3.66 -12.47 45.72
CA THR A 165 4.62 -13.22 44.89
C THR A 165 4.39 -12.99 43.40
N VAL A 166 3.14 -13.05 42.93
CA VAL A 166 2.78 -12.78 41.53
C VAL A 166 3.05 -11.31 41.17
N ARG A 167 2.73 -10.36 42.05
CA ARG A 167 2.99 -8.92 41.80
C ARG A 167 4.49 -8.63 41.69
N SER A 168 5.32 -9.28 42.51
CA SER A 168 6.78 -9.19 42.45
C SER A 168 7.35 -9.83 41.17
N ALA A 169 6.82 -10.98 40.75
CA ALA A 169 7.20 -11.62 39.49
C ALA A 169 6.84 -10.76 38.26
N MET A 170 5.69 -10.09 38.26
CA MET A 170 5.30 -9.18 37.18
C MET A 170 6.17 -7.92 37.13
N GLY A 171 6.46 -7.30 38.28
CA GLY A 171 7.34 -6.11 38.34
C GLY A 171 8.77 -6.39 37.89
N SER A 172 9.33 -7.55 38.28
CA SER A 172 10.66 -7.98 37.82
C SER A 172 10.69 -8.37 36.34
N ALA A 173 9.63 -8.98 35.81
CA ALA A 173 9.51 -9.25 34.37
C ALA A 173 9.42 -7.96 33.53
N GLN A 174 8.71 -6.93 34.00
CA GLN A 174 8.64 -5.64 33.32
C GLN A 174 10.01 -4.93 33.33
N ALA A 175 10.67 -4.84 34.49
CA ALA A 175 12.00 -4.24 34.60
C ALA A 175 13.04 -4.94 33.71
N ALA A 176 12.96 -6.28 33.57
CA ALA A 176 13.83 -7.03 32.67
C ALA A 176 13.57 -6.72 31.18
N ALA A 177 12.31 -6.49 30.79
CA ALA A 177 11.96 -6.10 29.42
C ALA A 177 12.44 -4.67 29.08
N GLU A 178 12.29 -3.73 30.02
CA GLU A 178 12.76 -2.34 29.87
C GLU A 178 14.29 -2.27 29.80
N ALA A 179 15.01 -3.03 30.65
CA ALA A 179 16.47 -3.13 30.60
C ALA A 179 16.98 -3.77 29.29
N ALA A 180 16.29 -4.78 28.76
CA ALA A 180 16.64 -5.39 27.47
C ALA A 180 16.49 -4.42 26.30
N ALA A 181 15.46 -3.55 26.32
CA ALA A 181 15.27 -2.52 25.30
C ALA A 181 16.37 -1.43 25.36
N GLN A 182 16.79 -1.03 26.56
CA GLN A 182 17.90 -0.08 26.73
C GLN A 182 19.24 -0.68 26.27
N ALA A 183 19.56 -1.91 26.67
CA ALA A 183 20.78 -2.60 26.24
C ALA A 183 20.85 -2.79 24.71
N ALA A 184 19.72 -3.08 24.05
CA ALA A 184 19.65 -3.14 22.59
C ALA A 184 19.88 -1.76 21.92
N THR A 185 19.50 -0.67 22.59
CA THR A 185 19.71 0.69 22.07
C THR A 185 21.18 1.12 22.17
N GLU A 186 21.86 0.81 23.28
CA GLU A 186 23.28 1.12 23.44
C GLU A 186 24.18 0.21 22.59
N ALA A 187 23.83 -1.07 22.42
CA ALA A 187 24.54 -1.97 21.51
C ALA A 187 24.46 -1.54 20.04
N VAL A 188 23.38 -0.83 19.63
CA VAL A 188 23.29 -0.21 18.30
C VAL A 188 24.19 1.03 18.23
N ARG A 189 24.20 1.91 19.24
CA ARG A 189 25.08 3.10 19.29
C ARG A 189 26.55 2.71 19.13
N ASP A 190 27.02 1.74 19.92
CA ASP A 190 28.44 1.38 19.96
C ASP A 190 28.90 0.58 18.72
N ALA A 191 27.95 0.06 17.93
CA ALA A 191 28.22 -0.53 16.62
C ALA A 191 28.41 0.50 15.49
N PHE A 192 28.16 1.80 15.74
CA PHE A 192 28.23 2.87 14.74
C PHE A 192 29.50 3.73 14.78
N GLU A 193 30.38 3.59 15.78
CA GLU A 193 31.63 4.39 15.86
C GLU A 193 32.70 3.99 14.82
N GLY A 194 32.48 2.95 14.02
CA GLY A 194 33.37 2.66 12.89
C GLY A 194 32.92 1.58 11.94
N LEU A 195 32.51 1.98 10.73
CA LEU A 195 32.91 1.34 9.47
C LEU A 195 32.70 2.31 8.29
N ASP A 196 33.51 2.14 7.24
CA ASP A 196 33.71 3.12 6.16
C ASP A 196 32.66 3.00 5.03
N VAL A 197 32.46 4.07 4.26
CA VAL A 197 31.20 4.32 3.53
C VAL A 197 31.33 4.16 2.01
N GLY A 198 30.50 3.28 1.42
CA GLY A 198 30.40 3.08 -0.03
C GLY A 198 28.95 2.91 -0.53
N GLU A 199 28.59 3.69 -1.56
CA GLU A 199 27.41 3.59 -2.45
C GLU A 199 25.99 3.51 -1.85
N ALA A 200 25.17 4.58 -2.03
CA ALA A 200 23.74 4.51 -1.73
C ALA A 200 22.81 5.48 -2.51
N GLN A 201 22.69 5.38 -3.84
CA GLN A 201 21.57 6.01 -4.58
C GLN A 201 20.37 5.05 -4.71
N ARG A 202 19.30 5.25 -3.90
CA ARG A 202 17.90 4.78 -4.13
C ARG A 202 16.97 5.01 -2.93
N VAL A 203 15.70 5.34 -3.20
CA VAL A 203 14.58 5.32 -2.23
C VAL A 203 13.66 4.09 -2.37
N GLN A 204 13.85 3.33 -3.45
CA GLN A 204 13.08 2.11 -3.77
C GLN A 204 13.17 1.04 -2.68
N GLY A 205 12.03 0.44 -2.31
CA GLY A 205 11.94 -0.74 -1.42
C GLY A 205 12.09 -0.46 0.09
N LYS A 206 12.15 0.80 0.53
CA LYS A 206 12.38 1.14 1.94
C LYS A 206 11.15 0.94 2.82
N ARG A 207 11.34 0.41 4.03
CA ARG A 207 10.31 0.29 5.08
C ARG A 207 10.13 1.63 5.80
N LEU A 208 8.97 2.25 5.56
CA LEU A 208 8.40 3.39 6.27
C LEU A 208 7.07 2.98 6.94
N ALA A 209 6.90 1.67 7.22
CA ALA A 209 5.66 1.11 7.71
C ALA A 209 5.33 1.63 9.12
N GLY A 210 4.11 2.12 9.31
CA GLY A 210 3.62 2.66 10.58
C GLY A 210 4.19 4.03 10.99
N ILE A 211 5.02 4.69 10.15
CA ILE A 211 5.54 6.02 10.46
C ILE A 211 4.41 7.06 10.57
N ASP A 212 4.58 8.07 11.42
CA ASP A 212 3.73 9.26 11.39
C ASP A 212 4.38 10.38 10.58
N LEU A 213 3.69 10.82 9.55
CA LEU A 213 4.03 11.93 8.66
C LEU A 213 2.84 12.89 8.52
N SER A 214 1.85 12.84 9.41
CA SER A 214 0.60 13.60 9.26
C SER A 214 0.84 15.11 9.29
N GLY A 215 0.07 15.83 8.46
CA GLY A 215 0.22 17.26 8.22
C GLY A 215 1.54 17.68 7.55
N ARG A 216 2.42 16.74 7.16
CA ARG A 216 3.66 17.06 6.44
C ARG A 216 3.37 17.36 4.98
N ASP A 217 4.04 18.39 4.49
CA ASP A 217 4.33 18.51 3.07
C ASP A 217 5.28 17.37 2.67
N LEU A 218 5.01 16.74 1.53
CA LEU A 218 5.73 15.60 0.93
C LEU A 218 5.71 15.72 -0.61
N ARG A 219 5.54 16.94 -1.14
CA ARG A 219 5.42 17.24 -2.57
C ARG A 219 6.63 16.79 -3.38
N GLU A 220 6.37 16.32 -4.60
CA GLU A 220 7.40 15.92 -5.59
C GLU A 220 8.36 14.79 -5.15
N MET A 221 8.16 14.18 -3.98
CA MET A 221 9.05 13.14 -3.46
C MET A 221 8.96 11.82 -4.26
N ASP A 222 10.11 11.16 -4.44
CA ASP A 222 10.22 9.84 -5.04
C ASP A 222 10.07 8.74 -3.97
N LEU A 223 8.86 8.19 -3.86
CA LEU A 223 8.49 7.11 -2.93
C LEU A 223 8.15 5.80 -3.69
N ARG A 224 8.68 5.64 -4.91
CA ARG A 224 8.38 4.48 -5.78
C ARG A 224 8.76 3.17 -5.13
N GLY A 225 7.79 2.28 -4.94
CA GLY A 225 8.00 1.00 -4.26
C GLY A 225 8.39 1.12 -2.78
N ALA A 226 8.14 2.25 -2.12
CA ALA A 226 8.29 2.37 -0.67
C ALA A 226 7.19 1.58 0.05
N ASP A 227 7.50 1.01 1.21
CA ASP A 227 6.54 0.35 2.10
C ASP A 227 6.07 1.33 3.16
N LEU A 228 4.95 2.00 2.87
CA LEU A 228 4.22 2.94 3.72
C LEU A 228 3.03 2.26 4.40
N SER A 229 3.05 0.92 4.55
CA SER A 229 1.91 0.20 5.11
C SER A 229 1.63 0.66 6.55
N ARG A 230 0.35 0.89 6.87
CA ARG A 230 -0.12 1.44 8.16
C ARG A 230 0.41 2.85 8.51
N ALA A 231 1.15 3.52 7.62
CA ALA A 231 1.65 4.87 7.88
C ALA A 231 0.50 5.88 8.06
N ASN A 232 0.73 6.89 8.90
CA ASN A 232 -0.16 8.03 9.04
C ASN A 232 0.28 9.15 8.10
N LEU A 233 -0.38 9.23 6.96
CA LEU A 233 -0.24 10.25 5.92
C LEU A 233 -1.49 11.17 5.88
N SER A 234 -2.19 11.29 7.02
CA SER A 234 -3.40 12.13 7.12
C SER A 234 -3.04 13.61 6.98
N GLU A 235 -3.84 14.36 6.23
CA GLU A 235 -3.69 15.82 6.04
C GLU A 235 -2.34 16.24 5.41
N CYS A 236 -1.58 15.30 4.82
CA CYS A 236 -0.34 15.58 4.10
C CYS A 236 -0.57 16.30 2.76
N ASP A 237 0.41 17.09 2.33
CA ASP A 237 0.48 17.60 0.96
C ASP A 237 1.34 16.67 0.09
N LEU A 238 0.69 15.79 -0.66
CA LEU A 238 1.30 14.76 -1.51
C LEU A 238 1.21 15.12 -3.00
N ARG A 239 1.07 16.40 -3.34
CA ARG A 239 0.95 16.84 -4.74
C ARG A 239 2.18 16.45 -5.57
N GLY A 240 1.94 15.85 -6.72
CA GLY A 240 2.99 15.38 -7.63
C GLY A 240 3.89 14.26 -7.06
N VAL A 241 3.57 13.66 -5.92
CA VAL A 241 4.40 12.61 -5.32
C VAL A 241 4.45 11.36 -6.22
N ASN A 242 5.60 10.69 -6.29
CA ASN A 242 5.74 9.46 -7.06
C ASN A 242 5.62 8.23 -6.16
N LEU A 243 4.41 7.67 -6.07
CA LEU A 243 4.07 6.47 -5.30
C LEU A 243 3.90 5.22 -6.17
N LYS A 244 4.41 5.23 -7.43
CA LYS A 244 4.25 4.11 -8.36
C LYS A 244 4.77 2.80 -7.74
N GLY A 245 3.89 1.79 -7.64
CA GLY A 245 4.19 0.50 -7.02
C GLY A 245 4.43 0.52 -5.50
N ALA A 246 4.18 1.63 -4.80
CA ALA A 246 4.34 1.71 -3.35
C ALA A 246 3.28 0.89 -2.59
N ASN A 247 3.61 0.42 -1.40
CA ASN A 247 2.71 -0.33 -0.53
C ASN A 247 2.12 0.59 0.54
N LEU A 248 0.86 1.01 0.37
CA LEU A 248 0.10 1.85 1.31
C LEU A 248 -1.00 1.03 2.03
N ASN A 249 -0.79 -0.29 2.19
CA ASN A 249 -1.76 -1.19 2.82
C ASN A 249 -2.15 -0.69 4.21
N ARG A 250 -3.45 -0.47 4.45
CA ARG A 250 -4.01 0.11 5.69
C ARG A 250 -3.42 1.46 6.11
N ALA A 251 -2.80 2.22 5.20
CA ALA A 251 -2.34 3.57 5.48
C ALA A 251 -3.52 4.53 5.72
N ARG A 252 -3.30 5.57 6.53
CA ARG A 252 -4.27 6.66 6.74
C ARG A 252 -3.91 7.81 5.83
N LEU A 253 -4.79 8.16 4.90
CA LEU A 253 -4.65 9.26 3.93
C LEU A 253 -5.82 10.24 4.07
N ARG A 254 -6.46 10.28 5.25
CA ARG A 254 -7.65 11.09 5.51
C ARG A 254 -7.33 12.57 5.31
N GLY A 255 -8.07 13.25 4.44
CA GLY A 255 -7.83 14.66 4.12
C GLY A 255 -6.52 14.94 3.37
N ALA A 256 -5.76 13.93 2.94
CA ALA A 256 -4.50 14.10 2.24
C ALA A 256 -4.70 14.66 0.82
N ASN A 257 -3.76 15.48 0.36
CA ASN A 257 -3.81 16.12 -0.95
C ASN A 257 -2.94 15.37 -1.97
N LEU A 258 -3.52 14.37 -2.63
CA LEU A 258 -2.89 13.52 -3.66
C LEU A 258 -3.07 14.10 -5.08
N GLU A 259 -3.32 15.41 -5.22
CA GLU A 259 -3.58 16.05 -6.52
C GLU A 259 -2.34 15.95 -7.44
N GLY A 260 -2.49 15.30 -8.59
CA GLY A 260 -1.38 14.97 -9.49
C GLY A 260 -0.43 13.85 -9.02
N ALA A 261 -0.78 13.07 -7.98
CA ALA A 261 0.08 11.99 -7.48
C ALA A 261 0.15 10.79 -8.43
N MET A 262 1.33 10.19 -8.60
CA MET A 262 1.51 8.98 -9.41
C MET A 262 1.31 7.72 -8.55
N LEU A 263 0.12 7.11 -8.62
CA LEU A 263 -0.29 5.95 -7.80
C LEU A 263 -0.37 4.64 -8.60
N LYS A 264 0.07 4.62 -9.86
CA LYS A 264 -0.02 3.46 -10.76
C LYS A 264 0.62 2.20 -10.15
N HIS A 265 -0.12 1.09 -10.14
CA HIS A 265 0.24 -0.16 -9.46
C HIS A 265 0.48 -0.09 -7.93
N ALA A 266 0.13 1.01 -7.25
CA ALA A 266 0.27 1.10 -5.79
C ALA A 266 -0.76 0.21 -5.06
N ASN A 267 -0.38 -0.28 -3.89
CA ASN A 267 -1.23 -1.14 -3.05
C ASN A 267 -1.85 -0.35 -1.90
N LEU A 268 -3.03 0.23 -2.13
CA LEU A 268 -3.82 0.99 -1.15
C LEU A 268 -4.89 0.11 -0.46
N MET A 269 -4.69 -1.21 -0.41
CA MET A 269 -5.64 -2.17 0.19
C MET A 269 -5.98 -1.77 1.63
N GLY A 270 -7.26 -1.55 1.92
CA GLY A 270 -7.75 -1.16 3.23
C GLY A 270 -7.31 0.24 3.71
N ALA A 271 -6.78 1.09 2.82
CA ALA A 271 -6.38 2.45 3.18
C ALA A 271 -7.60 3.36 3.45
N ASP A 272 -7.44 4.34 4.33
CA ASP A 272 -8.47 5.36 4.60
C ASP A 272 -8.19 6.64 3.79
N LEU A 273 -8.91 6.80 2.69
CA LEU A 273 -8.85 7.95 1.78
C LEU A 273 -10.04 8.91 2.00
N THR A 274 -10.76 8.80 3.12
CA THR A 274 -11.93 9.65 3.42
C THR A 274 -11.54 11.13 3.34
N ALA A 275 -12.27 11.91 2.53
CA ALA A 275 -12.00 13.32 2.23
C ALA A 275 -10.59 13.63 1.63
N ALA A 276 -9.87 12.65 1.10
CA ALA A 276 -8.65 12.90 0.32
C ALA A 276 -8.98 13.61 -1.01
N ARG A 277 -8.05 14.43 -1.52
CA ARG A 277 -8.14 15.09 -2.82
C ARG A 277 -7.33 14.30 -3.84
N LEU A 278 -7.96 13.82 -4.91
CA LEU A 278 -7.35 12.93 -5.89
C LEU A 278 -7.33 13.49 -7.33
N ARG A 279 -7.73 14.76 -7.55
CA ARG A 279 -7.80 15.36 -8.89
C ARG A 279 -6.48 15.18 -9.65
N ASP A 280 -6.56 14.80 -10.92
CA ASP A 280 -5.42 14.58 -11.82
C ASP A 280 -4.43 13.47 -11.39
N ALA A 281 -4.76 12.60 -10.43
CA ALA A 281 -3.87 11.52 -9.95
C ALA A 281 -3.89 10.26 -10.86
N GLU A 282 -2.72 9.68 -11.14
CA GLU A 282 -2.61 8.44 -11.92
C GLU A 282 -2.89 7.20 -11.06
N VAL A 283 -4.14 6.76 -10.94
CA VAL A 283 -4.50 5.59 -10.10
C VAL A 283 -4.70 4.27 -10.86
N THR A 284 -4.61 4.26 -12.20
CA THR A 284 -4.83 3.03 -13.00
C THR A 284 -4.02 1.82 -12.50
N HIS A 285 -4.63 0.63 -12.53
CA HIS A 285 -4.05 -0.62 -12.01
C HIS A 285 -3.65 -0.59 -10.51
N ALA A 286 -4.05 0.42 -9.73
CA ALA A 286 -3.86 0.41 -8.27
C ALA A 286 -4.82 -0.58 -7.59
N ASN A 287 -4.43 -1.05 -6.41
CA ASN A 287 -5.23 -1.94 -5.58
C ASN A 287 -5.87 -1.18 -4.42
N LEU A 288 -7.15 -0.83 -4.55
CA LEU A 288 -7.99 -0.15 -3.56
C LEU A 288 -8.99 -1.11 -2.89
N HIS A 289 -8.71 -2.42 -2.90
CA HIS A 289 -9.54 -3.44 -2.25
C HIS A 289 -9.82 -3.09 -0.78
N GLY A 290 -11.09 -3.00 -0.40
CA GLY A 290 -11.52 -2.63 0.96
C GLY A 290 -11.16 -1.20 1.39
N ALA A 291 -10.73 -0.32 0.48
CA ALA A 291 -10.39 1.06 0.83
C ALA A 291 -11.63 1.89 1.18
N ARG A 292 -11.44 2.94 1.98
CA ARG A 292 -12.50 3.90 2.38
C ARG A 292 -12.39 5.16 1.53
N LEU A 293 -13.36 5.35 0.64
CA LEU A 293 -13.48 6.46 -0.31
C LEU A 293 -14.83 7.19 -0.14
N GLN A 294 -15.43 7.07 1.05
CA GLN A 294 -16.75 7.63 1.36
C GLN A 294 -16.78 9.15 1.16
N GLY A 295 -17.72 9.64 0.36
CA GLY A 295 -17.86 11.07 0.05
C GLY A 295 -16.70 11.72 -0.72
N VAL A 296 -15.78 10.93 -1.29
CA VAL A 296 -14.64 11.45 -2.07
C VAL A 296 -15.10 11.89 -3.47
N VAL A 297 -14.52 12.98 -3.99
CA VAL A 297 -14.71 13.41 -5.38
C VAL A 297 -13.63 12.78 -6.24
N LEU A 298 -14.05 11.92 -7.16
CA LEU A 298 -13.22 11.18 -8.12
C LEU A 298 -13.51 11.56 -9.58
N ASP A 299 -14.37 12.55 -9.82
CA ASP A 299 -14.75 13.06 -11.14
C ASP A 299 -13.52 13.29 -12.05
N GLY A 300 -13.55 12.70 -13.25
CA GLY A 300 -12.49 12.83 -14.26
C GLY A 300 -11.19 12.05 -13.99
N LEU A 301 -11.08 11.23 -12.94
CA LEU A 301 -9.98 10.26 -12.83
C LEU A 301 -10.18 9.08 -13.77
N ASP A 302 -9.09 8.54 -14.31
CA ASP A 302 -9.07 7.22 -14.95
C ASP A 302 -8.95 6.12 -13.87
N LEU A 303 -10.06 5.41 -13.63
CA LEU A 303 -10.17 4.26 -12.73
C LEU A 303 -10.17 2.92 -13.51
N SER A 304 -9.81 2.93 -14.80
CA SER A 304 -9.77 1.72 -15.63
C SER A 304 -8.79 0.69 -15.06
N HIS A 305 -9.21 -0.57 -15.06
CA HIS A 305 -8.47 -1.70 -14.45
C HIS A 305 -8.11 -1.54 -12.96
N VAL A 306 -8.73 -0.62 -12.21
CA VAL A 306 -8.49 -0.47 -10.76
C VAL A 306 -9.27 -1.54 -9.97
N ASN A 307 -8.64 -2.09 -8.92
CA ASN A 307 -9.30 -3.04 -8.03
C ASN A 307 -9.98 -2.32 -6.86
N LEU A 308 -11.30 -2.16 -6.92
CA LEU A 308 -12.16 -1.52 -5.91
C LEU A 308 -13.03 -2.54 -5.15
N HIS A 309 -12.70 -3.84 -5.22
CA HIS A 309 -13.50 -4.91 -4.60
C HIS A 309 -13.69 -4.67 -3.10
N GLY A 310 -14.93 -4.67 -2.64
CA GLY A 310 -15.28 -4.41 -1.24
C GLY A 310 -14.96 -2.99 -0.73
N ALA A 311 -14.60 -2.04 -1.61
CA ALA A 311 -14.36 -0.66 -1.22
C ALA A 311 -15.66 0.06 -0.81
N ASN A 312 -15.55 1.04 0.08
CA ASN A 312 -16.65 1.93 0.43
C ASN A 312 -16.54 3.22 -0.38
N LEU A 313 -17.45 3.38 -1.34
CA LEU A 313 -17.64 4.53 -2.22
C LEU A 313 -18.99 5.23 -1.94
N SER A 314 -19.62 5.01 -0.77
CA SER A 314 -20.94 5.55 -0.47
C SER A 314 -20.91 7.09 -0.52
N GLY A 315 -21.81 7.69 -1.30
CA GLY A 315 -21.85 9.14 -1.55
C GLY A 315 -20.64 9.73 -2.29
N ALA A 316 -19.76 8.91 -2.87
CA ALA A 316 -18.66 9.39 -3.70
C ALA A 316 -19.17 9.98 -5.03
N SER A 317 -18.47 10.99 -5.56
CA SER A 317 -18.72 11.52 -6.91
C SER A 317 -17.78 10.84 -7.89
N LEU A 318 -18.34 10.24 -8.93
CA LEU A 318 -17.69 9.44 -9.96
C LEU A 318 -18.20 9.88 -11.36
N LYS A 319 -18.46 11.18 -11.54
CA LYS A 319 -19.11 11.69 -12.75
C LYS A 319 -18.13 11.70 -13.93
N GLY A 320 -18.53 11.09 -15.05
CA GLY A 320 -17.70 11.05 -16.26
C GLY A 320 -16.37 10.32 -16.06
N VAL A 321 -16.34 9.31 -15.19
CA VAL A 321 -15.13 8.59 -14.79
C VAL A 321 -15.01 7.29 -15.60
N PRO A 322 -13.91 7.10 -16.36
CA PRO A 322 -13.56 5.81 -16.96
C PRO A 322 -13.35 4.73 -15.89
N MET A 323 -14.13 3.67 -15.94
CA MET A 323 -14.08 2.49 -15.06
C MET A 323 -14.14 1.19 -15.86
N ASP A 324 -13.79 1.20 -17.15
CA ASP A 324 -13.78 0.00 -17.96
C ASP A 324 -12.89 -1.08 -17.35
N HIS A 325 -13.42 -2.30 -17.27
CA HIS A 325 -12.79 -3.45 -16.62
C HIS A 325 -12.38 -3.23 -15.15
N ALA A 326 -12.90 -2.20 -14.45
CA ALA A 326 -12.68 -2.02 -13.02
C ALA A 326 -13.36 -3.14 -12.21
N ASN A 327 -12.75 -3.53 -11.10
CA ASN A 327 -13.28 -4.59 -10.23
C ASN A 327 -13.98 -3.98 -9.02
N LEU A 328 -15.29 -3.76 -9.13
CA LEU A 328 -16.19 -3.15 -8.13
C LEU A 328 -16.98 -4.21 -7.32
N HIS A 329 -16.60 -5.48 -7.39
CA HIS A 329 -17.34 -6.58 -6.78
C HIS A 329 -17.52 -6.38 -5.26
N GLY A 330 -18.75 -6.46 -4.78
CA GLY A 330 -19.11 -6.21 -3.38
C GLY A 330 -18.83 -4.80 -2.87
N ALA A 331 -18.59 -3.82 -3.74
CA ALA A 331 -18.39 -2.43 -3.33
C ALA A 331 -19.69 -1.80 -2.81
N ALA A 332 -19.57 -0.95 -1.80
CA ALA A 332 -20.68 -0.16 -1.26
C ALA A 332 -20.72 1.19 -1.98
N MET A 333 -21.75 1.42 -2.81
CA MET A 333 -21.88 2.59 -3.70
C MET A 333 -23.21 3.34 -3.50
N GLN A 334 -23.83 3.18 -2.33
CA GLN A 334 -25.10 3.82 -2.00
C GLN A 334 -24.97 5.34 -2.11
N GLN A 335 -25.95 5.99 -2.74
CA GLN A 335 -25.96 7.45 -2.98
C GLN A 335 -24.77 7.99 -3.81
N ALA A 336 -23.95 7.15 -4.43
CA ALA A 336 -22.86 7.59 -5.31
C ALA A 336 -23.39 8.28 -6.59
N ASP A 337 -22.60 9.19 -7.15
CA ASP A 337 -22.94 9.93 -8.37
C ASP A 337 -22.13 9.39 -9.56
N LEU A 338 -22.73 8.46 -10.30
CA LEU A 338 -22.17 7.73 -11.44
C LEU A 338 -22.70 8.25 -12.79
N ARG A 339 -23.23 9.47 -12.83
CA ARG A 339 -23.75 10.05 -14.08
C ARG A 339 -22.63 10.14 -15.13
N GLU A 340 -22.95 9.73 -16.35
CA GLU A 340 -22.00 9.70 -17.48
C GLU A 340 -20.75 8.82 -17.25
N ALA A 341 -20.75 7.92 -16.25
CA ALA A 341 -19.61 7.04 -15.96
C ALA A 341 -19.49 5.87 -16.97
N GLU A 342 -18.26 5.51 -17.33
CA GLU A 342 -17.99 4.46 -18.33
C GLU A 342 -17.69 3.15 -17.59
N LEU A 343 -18.69 2.28 -17.43
CA LEU A 343 -18.63 1.04 -16.63
C LEU A 343 -18.68 -0.23 -17.51
N SER A 344 -18.32 -0.10 -18.79
CA SER A 344 -18.31 -1.20 -19.75
C SER A 344 -17.35 -2.32 -19.32
N HIS A 345 -17.80 -3.57 -19.41
CA HIS A 345 -17.09 -4.75 -18.89
C HIS A 345 -16.71 -4.70 -17.39
N ALA A 346 -17.22 -3.75 -16.59
CA ALA A 346 -16.86 -3.64 -15.17
C ALA A 346 -17.43 -4.79 -14.34
N ASN A 347 -16.65 -5.29 -13.38
CA ASN A 347 -17.08 -6.38 -12.49
C ASN A 347 -17.79 -5.81 -11.25
N MET A 348 -19.10 -5.58 -11.33
CA MET A 348 -19.93 -4.95 -10.31
C MET A 348 -20.78 -5.96 -9.49
N ALA A 349 -20.45 -7.25 -9.50
CA ALA A 349 -21.33 -8.25 -8.91
C ALA A 349 -21.42 -8.09 -7.38
N GLY A 350 -22.63 -8.16 -6.85
CA GLY A 350 -22.93 -7.87 -5.44
C GLY A 350 -22.73 -6.41 -5.02
N VAL A 351 -22.60 -5.46 -5.95
CA VAL A 351 -22.57 -4.02 -5.62
C VAL A 351 -23.90 -3.58 -5.00
N ASP A 352 -23.84 -2.66 -4.04
CA ASP A 352 -25.03 -1.95 -3.54
C ASP A 352 -25.03 -0.52 -4.08
N LEU A 353 -25.95 -0.25 -5.01
CA LEU A 353 -26.14 1.05 -5.66
C LEU A 353 -27.39 1.79 -5.12
N THR A 354 -27.95 1.39 -3.97
CA THR A 354 -29.20 1.97 -3.44
C THR A 354 -29.16 3.50 -3.38
N GLY A 355 -30.04 4.16 -4.12
CA GLY A 355 -30.14 5.62 -4.22
C GLY A 355 -29.00 6.32 -4.98
N ALA A 356 -28.13 5.58 -5.69
CA ALA A 356 -27.12 6.15 -6.58
C ALA A 356 -27.74 6.83 -7.82
N LYS A 357 -26.98 7.70 -8.48
CA LYS A 357 -27.39 8.36 -9.73
C LYS A 357 -26.59 7.77 -10.90
N VAL A 358 -27.25 7.07 -11.81
CA VAL A 358 -26.60 6.31 -12.90
C VAL A 358 -26.99 6.80 -14.30
N GLY A 359 -27.72 7.91 -14.40
CA GLY A 359 -28.18 8.48 -15.67
C GLY A 359 -27.04 8.78 -16.65
N GLY A 360 -27.09 8.19 -17.84
CA GLY A 360 -26.07 8.32 -18.89
C GLY A 360 -24.82 7.43 -18.72
N ALA A 361 -24.78 6.52 -17.75
CA ALA A 361 -23.67 5.57 -17.62
C ALA A 361 -23.72 4.46 -18.68
N SER A 362 -22.56 3.99 -19.16
CA SER A 362 -22.47 2.77 -19.98
C SER A 362 -22.37 1.54 -19.07
N LEU A 363 -23.23 0.54 -19.29
CA LEU A 363 -23.22 -0.73 -18.53
C LEU A 363 -23.18 -1.96 -19.46
N GLU A 364 -22.73 -1.75 -20.70
CA GLU A 364 -22.54 -2.81 -21.71
C GLU A 364 -21.55 -3.87 -21.19
N TRP A 365 -21.92 -5.14 -21.28
CA TRP A 365 -21.16 -6.27 -20.72
C TRP A 365 -20.86 -6.19 -19.20
N ALA A 366 -21.45 -5.24 -18.46
CA ALA A 366 -21.18 -5.09 -17.03
C ALA A 366 -21.72 -6.29 -16.23
N ASN A 367 -20.93 -6.77 -15.27
CA ASN A 367 -21.33 -7.89 -14.42
C ASN A 367 -22.04 -7.38 -13.17
N LEU A 368 -23.36 -7.22 -13.22
CA LEU A 368 -24.24 -6.75 -12.14
C LEU A 368 -24.91 -7.89 -11.35
N MET A 369 -24.33 -9.10 -11.37
CA MET A 369 -24.93 -10.29 -10.76
C MET A 369 -25.18 -10.09 -9.26
N GLY A 370 -26.43 -10.26 -8.82
CA GLY A 370 -26.84 -10.06 -7.43
C GLY A 370 -26.74 -8.62 -6.92
N ALA A 371 -26.60 -7.62 -7.79
CA ALA A 371 -26.54 -6.22 -7.40
C ALA A 371 -27.85 -5.72 -6.78
N ALA A 372 -27.77 -4.76 -5.86
CA ALA A 372 -28.92 -4.01 -5.36
C ALA A 372 -29.15 -2.76 -6.21
N LEU A 373 -30.19 -2.80 -7.03
CA LEU A 373 -30.58 -1.80 -8.04
C LEU A 373 -32.03 -1.32 -7.84
N ALA A 374 -32.62 -1.57 -6.67
CA ALA A 374 -34.03 -1.27 -6.38
C ALA A 374 -34.29 0.25 -6.41
N GLU A 375 -35.46 0.62 -6.94
CA GLU A 375 -35.94 2.00 -7.10
C GLU A 375 -35.00 2.93 -7.93
N LEU A 376 -33.98 2.38 -8.62
CA LEU A 376 -33.07 3.17 -9.46
C LEU A 376 -33.71 3.59 -10.78
N ASP A 377 -33.30 4.77 -11.26
CA ASP A 377 -33.59 5.24 -12.61
C ASP A 377 -32.48 4.80 -13.57
N LEU A 378 -32.73 3.69 -14.27
CA LEU A 378 -31.91 3.08 -15.32
C LEU A 378 -32.51 3.36 -16.72
N SER A 379 -33.42 4.34 -16.84
CA SER A 379 -34.13 4.64 -18.09
C SER A 379 -33.16 5.08 -19.19
N GLY A 380 -33.33 4.52 -20.39
CA GLY A 380 -32.51 4.82 -21.57
C GLY A 380 -31.04 4.36 -21.49
N LEU A 381 -30.63 3.61 -20.46
CA LEU A 381 -29.25 3.12 -20.35
C LEU A 381 -28.96 1.95 -21.30
N ASN A 382 -27.70 1.83 -21.73
CA ASN A 382 -27.23 0.64 -22.44
C ASN A 382 -26.75 -0.42 -21.43
N LEU A 383 -27.50 -1.52 -21.36
CA LEU A 383 -27.29 -2.73 -20.57
C LEU A 383 -27.17 -3.97 -21.48
N ASP A 384 -26.84 -3.77 -22.77
CA ASP A 384 -26.60 -4.86 -23.72
C ASP A 384 -25.52 -5.83 -23.21
N HIS A 385 -25.79 -7.13 -23.38
CA HIS A 385 -24.99 -8.24 -22.84
C HIS A 385 -24.71 -8.19 -21.32
N ALA A 386 -25.33 -7.28 -20.53
CA ALA A 386 -25.06 -7.14 -19.10
C ALA A 386 -25.56 -8.35 -18.30
N ASN A 387 -24.79 -8.75 -17.28
CA ASN A 387 -25.15 -9.89 -16.42
C ASN A 387 -25.88 -9.43 -15.16
N LEU A 388 -27.21 -9.39 -15.21
CA LEU A 388 -28.12 -8.98 -14.13
C LEU A 388 -28.68 -10.18 -13.31
N ALA A 389 -28.05 -11.36 -13.40
CA ALA A 389 -28.58 -12.58 -12.79
C ALA A 389 -28.76 -12.43 -11.27
N GLY A 390 -29.96 -12.73 -10.78
CA GLY A 390 -30.34 -12.58 -9.37
C GLY A 390 -30.35 -11.15 -8.83
N ALA A 391 -30.15 -10.12 -9.66
CA ALA A 391 -30.15 -8.73 -9.23
C ALA A 391 -31.53 -8.30 -8.68
N ASN A 392 -31.52 -7.38 -7.72
CA ASN A 392 -32.73 -6.76 -7.19
C ASN A 392 -33.03 -5.45 -7.92
N LEU A 393 -34.01 -5.49 -8.82
CA LEU A 393 -34.53 -4.39 -9.63
C LEU A 393 -35.97 -4.01 -9.20
N GLN A 394 -36.37 -4.32 -7.95
CA GLN A 394 -37.72 -4.03 -7.46
C GLN A 394 -38.00 -2.52 -7.55
N GLY A 395 -39.10 -2.14 -8.21
CA GLY A 395 -39.47 -0.74 -8.43
C GLY A 395 -38.51 0.08 -9.30
N ALA A 396 -37.50 -0.53 -9.92
CA ALA A 396 -36.57 0.18 -10.80
C ALA A 396 -37.25 0.64 -12.09
N ARG A 397 -36.74 1.73 -12.68
CA ARG A 397 -37.16 2.22 -13.99
C ARG A 397 -36.14 1.81 -15.05
N LEU A 398 -36.58 1.06 -16.03
CA LEU A 398 -35.86 0.60 -17.22
C LEU A 398 -36.57 1.11 -18.48
N ASP A 399 -37.27 2.25 -18.38
CA ASP A 399 -38.03 2.83 -19.49
C ASP A 399 -37.07 3.15 -20.65
N GLU A 400 -37.37 2.68 -21.87
CA GLU A 400 -36.53 2.81 -23.07
C GLU A 400 -35.09 2.24 -22.92
N ALA A 401 -34.81 1.44 -21.89
CA ALA A 401 -33.49 0.85 -21.68
C ALA A 401 -33.18 -0.27 -22.69
N ASN A 402 -31.91 -0.40 -23.08
CA ASN A 402 -31.45 -1.46 -23.96
C ASN A 402 -30.90 -2.64 -23.15
N LEU A 403 -31.64 -3.74 -23.11
CA LEU A 403 -31.35 -5.00 -22.42
C LEU A 403 -31.17 -6.16 -23.42
N ASP A 404 -30.81 -5.87 -24.67
CA ASP A 404 -30.54 -6.90 -25.68
C ASP A 404 -29.46 -7.88 -25.18
N HIS A 405 -29.66 -9.17 -25.45
CA HIS A 405 -28.79 -10.27 -24.97
C HIS A 405 -28.52 -10.32 -23.44
N ALA A 406 -29.13 -9.46 -22.62
CA ALA A 406 -28.83 -9.35 -21.20
C ALA A 406 -29.29 -10.58 -20.39
N ASN A 407 -28.56 -10.91 -19.33
CA ASN A 407 -28.84 -12.09 -18.50
C ASN A 407 -29.56 -11.72 -17.20
N LEU A 408 -30.90 -11.72 -17.21
CA LEU A 408 -31.76 -11.43 -16.05
C LEU A 408 -32.23 -12.70 -15.31
N LEU A 409 -31.44 -13.79 -15.37
CA LEU A 409 -31.75 -15.10 -14.75
C LEU A 409 -32.14 -14.94 -13.27
N GLY A 410 -33.39 -15.26 -12.93
CA GLY A 410 -33.91 -15.15 -11.55
C GLY A 410 -33.92 -13.74 -10.95
N ALA A 411 -33.79 -12.69 -11.76
CA ALA A 411 -33.81 -11.31 -11.28
C ALA A 411 -35.20 -10.90 -10.72
N GLN A 412 -35.21 -9.94 -9.80
CA GLN A 412 -36.42 -9.48 -9.12
C GLN A 412 -36.83 -8.11 -9.69
N LEU A 413 -37.81 -8.07 -10.58
CA LEU A 413 -38.30 -6.86 -11.26
C LEU A 413 -39.75 -6.51 -10.83
N SER A 414 -40.13 -6.82 -9.59
CA SER A 414 -41.50 -6.62 -9.14
C SER A 414 -41.82 -5.13 -8.99
N GLY A 415 -42.91 -4.67 -9.59
CA GLY A 415 -43.27 -3.25 -9.69
C GLY A 415 -42.32 -2.41 -10.53
N ALA A 416 -41.37 -3.00 -11.27
CA ALA A 416 -40.46 -2.27 -12.15
C ALA A 416 -41.19 -1.70 -13.37
N SER A 417 -40.70 -0.59 -13.91
CA SER A 417 -41.16 -0.03 -15.18
C SER A 417 -40.20 -0.46 -16.28
N LEU A 418 -40.69 -1.05 -17.37
CA LEU A 418 -39.91 -1.50 -18.52
C LEU A 418 -40.52 -0.95 -19.82
N ARG A 419 -41.08 0.27 -19.79
CA ARG A 419 -41.90 0.80 -20.88
C ARG A 419 -41.03 1.04 -22.11
N GLY A 420 -41.36 0.40 -23.24
CA GLY A 420 -40.55 0.47 -24.46
C GLY A 420 -39.13 -0.12 -24.33
N ALA A 421 -38.84 -0.88 -23.27
CA ALA A 421 -37.52 -1.48 -23.06
C ALA A 421 -37.23 -2.56 -24.12
N ASN A 422 -36.04 -2.55 -24.71
CA ASN A 422 -35.61 -3.60 -25.62
C ASN A 422 -35.02 -4.76 -24.83
N CYS A 423 -35.78 -5.84 -24.66
CA CYS A 423 -35.33 -7.11 -24.06
C CYS A 423 -35.20 -8.22 -25.13
N GLU A 424 -34.88 -7.90 -26.40
CA GLU A 424 -34.67 -8.93 -27.42
C GLU A 424 -33.54 -9.90 -26.97
N HIS A 425 -33.67 -11.18 -27.30
CA HIS A 425 -32.73 -12.26 -26.93
C HIS A 425 -32.48 -12.48 -25.42
N ALA A 426 -32.98 -11.61 -24.53
CA ALA A 426 -32.61 -11.57 -23.12
C ALA A 426 -33.04 -12.83 -22.34
N ASN A 427 -32.25 -13.21 -21.33
CA ASN A 427 -32.50 -14.38 -20.52
C ASN A 427 -33.23 -14.02 -19.21
N LEU A 428 -34.56 -13.96 -19.26
CA LEU A 428 -35.44 -13.69 -18.10
C LEU A 428 -35.92 -14.99 -17.40
N MET A 429 -35.20 -16.11 -17.53
CA MET A 429 -35.64 -17.40 -16.97
C MET A 429 -35.83 -17.31 -15.46
N GLY A 430 -37.01 -17.65 -14.97
CA GLY A 430 -37.39 -17.55 -13.55
C GLY A 430 -37.44 -16.14 -12.97
N ALA A 431 -37.36 -15.08 -13.78
CA ALA A 431 -37.43 -13.70 -13.30
C ALA A 431 -38.84 -13.34 -12.77
N ILE A 432 -38.90 -12.42 -11.81
CA ILE A 432 -40.12 -12.07 -11.07
C ILE A 432 -40.57 -10.64 -11.43
N LEU A 433 -41.36 -10.50 -12.50
CA LEU A 433 -41.87 -9.25 -13.05
C LEU A 433 -43.30 -8.93 -12.55
N LYS A 434 -43.62 -9.27 -11.30
CA LYS A 434 -44.98 -9.08 -10.74
C LYS A 434 -45.36 -7.61 -10.74
N GLN A 435 -46.53 -7.29 -11.27
CA GLN A 435 -47.06 -5.92 -11.35
C GLN A 435 -46.12 -4.93 -12.08
N ALA A 436 -45.19 -5.41 -12.92
CA ALA A 436 -44.32 -4.56 -13.72
C ALA A 436 -45.08 -3.87 -14.87
N ASP A 437 -44.66 -2.68 -15.29
CA ASP A 437 -45.20 -2.01 -16.47
C ASP A 437 -44.33 -2.30 -17.70
N CYS A 438 -44.64 -3.38 -18.40
CA CYS A 438 -43.95 -3.83 -19.62
C CYS A 438 -44.64 -3.31 -20.90
N HIS A 439 -45.32 -2.17 -20.84
CA HIS A 439 -46.01 -1.57 -22.00
C HIS A 439 -45.05 -1.32 -23.15
N GLU A 440 -45.40 -1.80 -24.35
CA GLU A 440 -44.59 -1.67 -25.57
C GLU A 440 -43.15 -2.23 -25.47
N ALA A 441 -42.85 -3.01 -24.42
CA ALA A 441 -41.54 -3.67 -24.25
C ALA A 441 -41.34 -4.80 -25.28
N ASP A 442 -40.12 -4.96 -25.79
CA ASP A 442 -39.81 -6.02 -26.75
C ASP A 442 -39.16 -7.22 -26.05
N PHE A 443 -39.86 -8.37 -25.96
CA PHE A 443 -39.31 -9.64 -25.50
C PHE A 443 -39.06 -10.63 -26.66
N GLY A 444 -38.80 -10.12 -27.86
CA GLY A 444 -38.52 -10.91 -29.06
C GLY A 444 -37.42 -11.94 -28.82
N LYS A 445 -37.67 -13.20 -29.17
CA LYS A 445 -36.77 -14.35 -28.95
C LYS A 445 -36.34 -14.59 -27.49
N ALA A 446 -36.80 -13.79 -26.52
CA ALA A 446 -36.33 -13.81 -25.13
C ALA A 446 -36.68 -15.12 -24.43
N ASN A 447 -35.87 -15.51 -23.44
CA ASN A 447 -36.09 -16.70 -22.64
C ASN A 447 -36.86 -16.37 -21.36
N LEU A 448 -38.19 -16.46 -21.41
CA LEU A 448 -39.13 -16.19 -20.31
C LEU A 448 -39.54 -17.48 -19.56
N VAL A 449 -38.78 -18.58 -19.69
CA VAL A 449 -39.14 -19.88 -19.08
C VAL A 449 -39.32 -19.75 -17.57
N GLY A 450 -40.50 -20.11 -17.06
CA GLY A 450 -40.85 -19.98 -15.64
C GLY A 450 -40.89 -18.55 -15.07
N ALA A 451 -40.84 -17.50 -15.91
CA ALA A 451 -40.93 -16.12 -15.45
C ALA A 451 -42.34 -15.78 -14.95
N ASP A 452 -42.45 -14.99 -13.88
CA ASP A 452 -43.72 -14.63 -13.24
C ASP A 452 -44.09 -13.16 -13.50
N LEU A 453 -44.93 -12.93 -14.51
CA LEU A 453 -45.44 -11.61 -14.91
C LEU A 453 -46.84 -11.34 -14.32
N SER A 454 -47.22 -11.99 -13.21
CA SER A 454 -48.59 -11.85 -12.65
C SER A 454 -48.94 -10.40 -12.33
N GLY A 455 -50.03 -9.93 -12.94
CA GLY A 455 -50.52 -8.56 -12.80
C GLY A 455 -49.69 -7.49 -13.54
N ALA A 456 -48.69 -7.88 -14.34
CA ALA A 456 -47.94 -6.95 -15.17
C ALA A 456 -48.81 -6.36 -16.29
N ASN A 457 -48.53 -5.11 -16.69
CA ASN A 457 -49.09 -4.54 -17.90
C ASN A 457 -48.27 -5.00 -19.11
N VAL A 458 -48.86 -5.79 -20.00
CA VAL A 458 -48.23 -6.30 -21.22
C VAL A 458 -48.89 -5.77 -22.50
N SER A 459 -49.62 -4.65 -22.40
CA SER A 459 -50.24 -4.01 -23.57
C SER A 459 -49.18 -3.50 -24.55
N GLY A 460 -49.31 -3.87 -25.82
CA GLY A 460 -48.33 -3.54 -26.87
C GLY A 460 -47.01 -4.32 -26.82
N ALA A 461 -46.77 -5.15 -25.80
CA ALA A 461 -45.50 -5.85 -25.64
C ALA A 461 -45.29 -6.94 -26.72
N ASN A 462 -44.09 -6.99 -27.31
CA ASN A 462 -43.72 -8.01 -28.29
C ASN A 462 -43.27 -9.30 -27.58
N PHE A 463 -43.69 -10.45 -28.11
CA PHE A 463 -43.29 -11.78 -27.66
C PHE A 463 -42.99 -12.72 -28.84
N GLU A 464 -42.66 -12.19 -30.02
CA GLU A 464 -42.38 -13.00 -31.20
C GLU A 464 -41.18 -13.94 -30.95
N LYS A 465 -41.33 -15.24 -31.24
CA LYS A 465 -40.33 -16.30 -30.98
C LYS A 465 -39.91 -16.46 -29.51
N ALA A 466 -40.49 -15.73 -28.54
CA ALA A 466 -40.13 -15.81 -27.13
C ALA A 466 -40.44 -17.19 -26.53
N SER A 467 -39.47 -17.75 -25.77
CA SER A 467 -39.61 -19.02 -25.06
C SER A 467 -40.39 -18.82 -23.77
N ARG A 468 -41.66 -19.21 -23.75
CA ARG A 468 -42.64 -18.89 -22.69
C ARG A 468 -43.12 -20.12 -21.90
N LEU A 469 -42.34 -21.21 -21.88
CA LEU A 469 -42.73 -22.45 -21.19
C LEU A 469 -42.84 -22.21 -19.67
N GLY A 470 -44.04 -22.40 -19.13
CA GLY A 470 -44.33 -22.16 -17.71
C GLY A 470 -44.32 -20.68 -17.30
N ALA A 471 -44.27 -19.74 -18.25
CA ALA A 471 -44.33 -18.31 -17.96
C ALA A 471 -45.76 -17.89 -17.56
N ASN A 472 -45.88 -17.13 -16.48
CA ASN A 472 -47.17 -16.65 -15.96
C ASN A 472 -47.50 -15.27 -16.56
N ILE A 473 -47.87 -15.25 -17.84
CA ILE A 473 -48.10 -14.02 -18.61
C ILE A 473 -49.60 -13.69 -18.63
N PRO A 474 -50.02 -12.46 -18.22
CA PRO A 474 -51.41 -12.04 -18.30
C PRO A 474 -51.88 -11.88 -19.76
N PRO A 475 -53.20 -11.95 -20.03
CA PRO A 475 -53.70 -11.78 -21.38
C PRO A 475 -53.42 -10.37 -21.90
N THR A 476 -52.90 -10.27 -23.13
CA THR A 476 -52.84 -9.05 -23.91
C THR A 476 -54.26 -8.56 -24.19
N GLY A 477 -54.63 -7.38 -23.68
CA GLY A 477 -55.92 -6.71 -23.94
C GLY A 477 -55.95 -5.95 -25.25
#